data_AF-A0A109FMW2-F1
#
_entry.id   AF-A0A109FMW2-F1
#
_cell.length_a   1.000
_cell.length_b   1.000
_cell.length_c   1.000
_cell.angle_alpha   90.00
_cell.angle_beta   90.00
_cell.angle_gamma   90.00
#
_symmetry.space_group_name_H-M   'P 1'
#
loop_
_entity.id
_entity.type
_entity.pdbx_description
1 polymer ?
#
loop_
_entity_poly.entity_id
_entity_poly.type
_entity_poly.pdbx_seq_one_letter_code
_entity_poly.pdbx_strand_id
1 'polypeptide(L)'
;MRFHCLGVGSIGSLLATNLAQLPSTQVRLILRRKDLAKQLLNAPADAADPTGVPYGTLTVERDGLKRRTAGLEMELTKSPNDFFERSAHTTTNGSSSSSRGSAAPRIDPRVWNRQDPIQTLVVTTKTPATVPAIRHLLPRLSSRSTIVLCQNGMGVLEALLEKYWPEDRSDEIERAIAALAAGPGREGWWGQHSAGVGGGGGGGGRPSFVCATTTHGAWRKGAAHFVHAGMGDLKFGVVPNRAVMSFLSSYPDPAWSSDQENPILNPRSLVEPTLEQHLPYAPVTSSLYSTVSSLLQLKELHPVWLPLPTLQIAQLQKLAVNASVNSITAIAGVHNGALVGSQKAKRVIESVTRECADVFAAHVAYEQGLWRPDSSQDGTASSSSPHPPPPPPPPPLPISHPLSSHSLLDYTLRVLMKTSVNISSTLSDLLPLQSNLPPTRSTFSLAQNAPSLPSRTEIEYINGYVVALGRRYGIRTDTVETLGELVLLKEEMARVGAVDRVWQSRGGAAVAATSARASSPSPSLSAAHSTSGDESTSSTPTRRRRVASEPLNPAPPPSSTAESASSFSSTTPASPSSSPPPPSSEHPYDRAARHIQLTRESEARARRREYERIARDRDDRAALANG
;
A
#
# COMPACT_ATOMS: atom_id res chain seq x y z
N MET A 1 -15.61 9.65 20.78
CA MET A 1 -14.58 9.87 19.74
C MET A 1 -15.06 9.31 18.42
N ARG A 2 -14.71 9.93 17.28
CA ARG A 2 -15.08 9.41 15.94
C ARG A 2 -13.84 9.02 15.14
N PHE A 3 -13.77 7.76 14.70
CA PHE A 3 -12.76 7.26 13.77
C PHE A 3 -13.30 7.27 12.34
N HIS A 4 -12.51 7.80 11.41
CA HIS A 4 -12.81 7.77 9.99
C HIS A 4 -11.94 6.71 9.32
N CYS A 5 -12.52 5.61 8.84
CA CYS A 5 -11.80 4.53 8.18
C CYS A 5 -11.86 4.70 6.66
N LEU A 6 -10.75 5.13 6.05
CA LEU A 6 -10.60 5.21 4.60
C LEU A 6 -10.16 3.85 4.05
N GLY A 7 -11.08 3.18 3.37
CA GLY A 7 -10.89 1.81 2.86
C GLY A 7 -11.57 0.76 3.73
N VAL A 8 -12.28 -0.17 3.07
CA VAL A 8 -13.01 -1.28 3.71
C VAL A 8 -12.56 -2.60 3.08
N GLY A 9 -11.26 -2.85 3.23
CA GLY A 9 -10.62 -4.14 2.91
C GLY A 9 -10.62 -5.06 4.13
N SER A 10 -9.86 -6.15 4.07
CA SER A 10 -9.79 -7.12 5.17
C SER A 10 -9.30 -6.50 6.48
N ILE A 11 -8.16 -5.78 6.44
CA ILE A 11 -7.59 -5.12 7.62
C ILE A 11 -8.45 -3.93 8.08
N GLY A 12 -8.94 -3.13 7.14
CA GLY A 12 -9.85 -2.02 7.43
C GLY A 12 -11.11 -2.45 8.16
N SER A 13 -11.69 -3.58 7.75
CA SER A 13 -12.88 -4.15 8.40
C SER A 13 -12.56 -4.65 9.80
N LEU A 14 -11.44 -5.36 10.00
CA LEU A 14 -11.02 -5.80 11.34
C LEU A 14 -10.81 -4.62 12.30
N LEU A 15 -10.11 -3.57 11.87
CA LEU A 15 -9.91 -2.37 12.69
C LEU A 15 -11.23 -1.67 12.98
N ALA A 16 -12.06 -1.43 11.95
CA ALA A 16 -13.35 -0.76 12.10
C ALA A 16 -14.28 -1.49 13.07
N THR A 17 -14.41 -2.82 12.96
CA THR A 17 -15.30 -3.59 13.83
C THR A 17 -14.80 -3.69 15.26
N ASN A 18 -13.48 -3.67 15.49
CA ASN A 18 -12.91 -3.66 16.84
C ASN A 18 -13.01 -2.26 17.48
N LEU A 19 -12.73 -1.19 16.72
CA LEU A 19 -12.90 0.18 17.21
C LEU A 19 -14.36 0.48 17.58
N ALA A 20 -15.32 -0.01 16.78
CA ALA A 20 -16.75 0.17 17.05
C ALA A 20 -17.24 -0.53 18.33
N GLN A 21 -16.45 -1.44 18.92
CA GLN A 21 -16.78 -2.10 20.20
C GLN A 21 -16.28 -1.32 21.41
N LEU A 22 -15.43 -0.32 21.22
CA LEU A 22 -14.94 0.50 22.32
C LEU A 22 -16.05 1.43 22.84
N PRO A 23 -16.12 1.68 24.16
CA PRO A 23 -17.07 2.64 24.73
C PRO A 23 -16.95 4.02 24.10
N SER A 24 -18.07 4.70 23.91
CA SER A 24 -18.12 6.09 23.41
C SER A 24 -17.36 6.32 22.09
N THR A 25 -17.21 5.26 21.27
CA THR A 25 -16.51 5.30 19.99
C THR A 25 -17.49 5.13 18.84
N GLN A 26 -17.39 6.03 17.87
CA GLN A 26 -18.15 5.97 16.62
C GLN A 26 -17.19 5.71 15.46
N VAL A 27 -17.57 4.84 14.53
CA VAL A 27 -16.77 4.54 13.35
C VAL A 27 -17.52 4.95 12.09
N ARG A 28 -16.85 5.72 11.24
CA ARG A 28 -17.32 6.13 9.92
C ARG A 28 -16.47 5.51 8.83
N LEU A 29 -17.10 4.75 7.93
CA LEU A 29 -16.46 4.14 6.77
C LEU A 29 -16.48 5.13 5.61
N ILE A 30 -15.30 5.55 5.15
CA ILE A 30 -15.15 6.38 3.93
C ILE A 30 -14.92 5.44 2.75
N LEU A 31 -15.93 5.35 1.90
CA LEU A 31 -16.00 4.45 0.75
C LEU A 31 -15.72 5.21 -0.55
N ARG A 32 -14.83 4.65 -1.38
CA ARG A 32 -14.58 5.15 -2.76
C ARG A 32 -15.46 4.50 -3.83
N ARG A 33 -16.05 3.36 -3.50
CA ARG A 33 -16.74 2.48 -4.44
C ARG A 33 -18.24 2.54 -4.17
N LYS A 34 -19.00 3.14 -5.10
CA LYS A 34 -20.46 3.27 -5.00
C LYS A 34 -21.17 1.92 -4.96
N ASP A 35 -20.66 0.95 -5.71
CA ASP A 35 -21.17 -0.43 -5.74
C ASP A 35 -20.99 -1.12 -4.39
N LEU A 36 -19.81 -0.98 -3.77
CA LEU A 36 -19.57 -1.48 -2.43
C LEU A 36 -20.47 -0.77 -1.41
N ALA A 37 -20.63 0.55 -1.50
CA ALA A 37 -21.54 1.28 -0.62
C ALA A 37 -22.99 0.78 -0.73
N LYS A 38 -23.48 0.51 -1.95
CA LYS A 38 -24.81 -0.10 -2.15
C LYS A 38 -24.94 -1.47 -1.48
N GLN A 39 -23.88 -2.28 -1.48
CA GLN A 39 -23.87 -3.61 -0.87
C GLN A 39 -23.74 -3.56 0.66
N LEU A 40 -23.16 -2.50 1.22
CA LEU A 40 -22.97 -2.32 2.67
C LEU A 40 -24.14 -1.60 3.35
N LEU A 41 -24.93 -0.84 2.59
CA LEU A 41 -26.17 -0.22 3.06
C LEU A 41 -27.22 -1.28 3.40
N ASN A 42 -27.77 -1.22 4.62
CA ASN A 42 -29.02 -1.94 4.91
C ASN A 42 -30.17 -1.12 4.29
N ALA A 43 -30.86 -1.62 3.26
CA ALA A 43 -32.16 -1.05 2.85
C ALA A 43 -33.22 -1.48 3.89
N PRO A 44 -34.14 -0.61 4.36
CA PRO A 44 -34.87 0.41 3.59
C PRO A 44 -34.62 1.87 4.01
N ALA A 45 -34.94 2.78 3.10
CA ALA A 45 -34.75 4.23 3.17
C ALA A 45 -35.55 4.96 4.27
N ASP A 46 -36.27 4.24 5.14
CA ASP A 46 -37.27 4.80 6.06
C ASP A 46 -36.82 4.86 7.53
N ALA A 47 -35.59 4.42 7.85
CA ALA A 47 -34.98 4.62 9.17
C ALA A 47 -33.89 5.70 9.08
N ALA A 48 -34.26 6.89 8.60
CA ALA A 48 -33.39 8.05 8.70
C ALA A 48 -33.29 8.47 10.18
N ASP A 49 -32.12 8.25 10.78
CA ASP A 49 -31.66 9.04 11.93
C ASP A 49 -31.91 10.53 11.60
N PRO A 50 -32.42 11.36 12.54
CA PRO A 50 -32.61 12.80 12.34
C PRO A 50 -31.40 13.55 11.73
N THR A 51 -30.19 12.97 11.78
CA THR A 51 -28.97 13.52 11.16
C THR A 51 -28.78 13.22 9.65
N GLY A 52 -29.54 12.28 9.08
CA GLY A 52 -29.46 11.90 7.66
C GLY A 52 -28.19 11.14 7.23
N VAL A 53 -27.39 10.61 8.17
CA VAL A 53 -26.18 9.83 7.87
C VAL A 53 -26.54 8.36 7.63
N PRO A 54 -26.12 7.74 6.51
CA PRO A 54 -26.39 6.32 6.28
C PRO A 54 -25.54 5.44 7.18
N TYR A 55 -26.12 4.32 7.64
CA TYR A 55 -25.42 3.32 8.43
C TYR A 55 -25.27 2.01 7.65
N GLY A 56 -24.12 1.37 7.83
CA GLY A 56 -23.80 0.07 7.26
C GLY A 56 -23.52 -0.97 8.34
N THR A 57 -23.35 -2.20 7.88
CA THR A 57 -22.98 -3.33 8.72
C THR A 57 -21.80 -4.08 8.11
N LEU A 58 -20.85 -4.48 8.94
CA LEU A 58 -19.81 -5.44 8.59
C LEU A 58 -19.95 -6.71 9.42
N THR A 59 -19.63 -7.85 8.81
CA THR A 59 -19.58 -9.16 9.47
C THR A 59 -18.15 -9.68 9.41
N VAL A 60 -17.60 -10.06 10.55
CA VAL A 60 -16.29 -10.72 10.68
C VAL A 60 -16.52 -12.12 11.23
N GLU A 61 -16.07 -13.12 10.48
CA GLU A 61 -16.08 -14.54 10.84
C GLU A 61 -14.70 -14.95 11.39
N ARG A 62 -14.67 -15.62 12.53
CA ARG A 62 -13.46 -16.20 13.13
C ARG A 62 -13.79 -17.58 13.67
N ASP A 63 -13.02 -18.60 13.32
CA ASP A 63 -13.24 -19.99 13.76
C ASP A 63 -14.68 -20.49 13.49
N GLY A 64 -15.27 -20.04 12.37
CA GLY A 64 -16.67 -20.31 12.00
C GLY A 64 -17.71 -19.44 12.71
N LEU A 65 -17.34 -18.70 13.76
CA LEU A 65 -18.23 -17.79 14.50
C LEU A 65 -18.32 -16.43 13.79
N LYS A 66 -19.53 -16.05 13.39
CA LYS A 66 -19.79 -14.76 12.72
C LYS A 66 -20.19 -13.70 13.74
N ARG A 67 -19.46 -12.60 13.78
CA ARG A 67 -19.80 -11.38 14.54
C ARG A 67 -20.27 -10.30 13.58
N ARG A 68 -21.49 -9.80 13.78
CA ARG A 68 -22.09 -8.72 12.99
C ARG A 68 -21.96 -7.40 13.77
N THR A 69 -21.34 -6.39 13.16
CA THR A 69 -21.20 -5.03 13.71
C THR A 69 -22.04 -4.08 12.88
N ALA A 70 -23.11 -3.55 13.47
CA ALA A 70 -24.00 -2.55 12.86
C ALA A 70 -23.67 -1.12 13.37
N GLY A 71 -24.38 -0.11 12.89
CA GLY A 71 -24.23 1.27 13.35
C GLY A 71 -22.95 1.95 12.87
N LEU A 72 -22.31 1.42 11.83
CA LEU A 72 -21.13 2.02 11.20
C LEU A 72 -21.62 3.14 10.29
N GLU A 73 -21.30 4.40 10.60
CA GLU A 73 -21.61 5.52 9.72
C GLU A 73 -20.94 5.31 8.36
N MET A 74 -21.55 5.77 7.27
CA MET A 74 -20.97 5.67 5.95
C MET A 74 -20.90 7.02 5.25
N GLU A 75 -19.80 7.21 4.54
CA GLU A 75 -19.51 8.40 3.75
C GLU A 75 -18.95 7.95 2.40
N LEU A 76 -19.35 8.63 1.32
CA LEU A 76 -18.76 8.44 0.00
C LEU A 76 -17.78 9.57 -0.28
N THR A 77 -16.55 9.22 -0.67
CA THR A 77 -15.57 10.20 -1.14
C THR A 77 -15.48 10.18 -2.66
N LYS A 78 -15.22 11.35 -3.25
CA LYS A 78 -15.07 11.53 -4.70
C LYS A 78 -13.95 10.63 -5.23
N SER A 79 -14.23 9.93 -6.32
CA SER A 79 -13.27 9.16 -7.09
C SER A 79 -13.02 9.83 -8.44
N PRO A 80 -11.82 9.76 -9.04
CA PRO A 80 -11.56 10.27 -10.39
C PRO A 80 -12.53 9.71 -11.45
N ASN A 81 -13.02 8.48 -11.26
CA ASN A 81 -14.00 7.85 -12.14
C ASN A 81 -15.39 8.54 -12.11
N ASP A 82 -15.69 9.31 -11.06
CA ASP A 82 -16.96 10.04 -10.95
C ASP A 82 -17.05 11.22 -11.94
N PHE A 83 -15.90 11.74 -12.39
CA PHE A 83 -15.85 12.75 -13.45
C PHE A 83 -16.21 12.16 -14.83
N PHE A 84 -15.79 10.92 -15.10
CA PHE A 84 -16.11 10.21 -16.35
C PHE A 84 -17.58 9.76 -16.41
N GLU A 85 -18.15 9.29 -15.30
CA GLU A 85 -19.58 8.91 -15.25
C GLU A 85 -20.53 10.09 -15.53
N ARG A 86 -20.16 11.32 -15.12
CA ARG A 86 -20.93 12.55 -15.43
C ARG A 86 -20.94 12.90 -16.91
N SER A 87 -19.85 12.59 -17.62
CA SER A 87 -19.70 12.89 -19.06
C SER A 87 -20.43 11.88 -19.95
N ALA A 88 -20.57 10.63 -19.49
CA ALA A 88 -21.36 9.61 -20.20
C ALA A 88 -22.89 9.83 -20.11
N HIS A 89 -23.36 10.60 -19.12
CA HIS A 89 -24.78 10.94 -18.96
C HIS A 89 -25.19 12.25 -19.65
N THR A 90 -24.23 13.02 -20.17
CA THR A 90 -24.51 14.32 -20.82
C THR A 90 -24.57 14.25 -22.34
N THR A 91 -24.36 13.07 -22.95
CA THR A 91 -24.36 12.88 -24.41
C THR A 91 -25.55 12.09 -24.98
N THR A 92 -26.59 11.81 -24.20
CA THR A 92 -27.83 11.19 -24.71
C THR A 92 -29.04 12.11 -24.54
N ASN A 93 -29.02 13.27 -25.21
CA ASN A 93 -30.24 14.00 -25.54
C ASN A 93 -30.65 13.61 -26.96
N GLY A 94 -31.47 12.57 -27.07
CA GLY A 94 -32.02 12.12 -28.35
C GLY A 94 -32.90 10.88 -28.20
N SER A 95 -34.21 11.09 -28.36
CA SER A 95 -35.28 10.10 -28.51
C SER A 95 -35.82 9.39 -27.26
N SER A 96 -37.08 9.70 -27.00
CA SER A 96 -38.03 8.99 -26.15
C SER A 96 -38.22 7.54 -26.62
N SER A 97 -37.87 6.58 -25.77
CA SER A 97 -38.54 5.26 -25.79
C SER A 97 -38.67 4.71 -24.38
N SER A 98 -39.90 4.36 -24.05
CA SER A 98 -40.34 3.73 -22.81
C SER A 98 -39.72 2.33 -22.68
N SER A 99 -38.70 2.19 -21.84
CA SER A 99 -38.30 0.90 -21.29
C SER A 99 -38.24 0.99 -19.77
N ARG A 100 -38.95 0.08 -19.09
CA ARG A 100 -39.00 -0.08 -17.63
C ARG A 100 -37.67 -0.63 -17.10
N GLY A 101 -36.60 0.13 -17.25
CA GLY A 101 -35.30 -0.15 -16.63
C GLY A 101 -35.28 0.35 -15.19
N SER A 102 -34.91 -0.53 -14.26
CA SER A 102 -34.64 -0.24 -12.85
C SER A 102 -33.94 1.12 -12.68
N ALA A 103 -34.64 2.09 -12.08
CA ALA A 103 -34.07 3.38 -11.77
C ALA A 103 -32.86 3.17 -10.85
N ALA A 104 -31.67 3.58 -11.30
CA ALA A 104 -30.49 3.58 -10.45
C ALA A 104 -30.82 4.34 -9.15
N PRO A 105 -30.61 3.76 -7.95
CA PRO A 105 -31.02 4.40 -6.71
C PRO A 105 -30.30 5.74 -6.58
N ARG A 106 -31.08 6.81 -6.37
CA ARG A 106 -30.58 8.16 -6.08
C ARG A 106 -29.89 8.12 -4.72
N ILE A 107 -28.57 7.99 -4.71
CA ILE A 107 -27.76 8.14 -3.50
C ILE A 107 -27.88 9.59 -3.03
N ASP A 108 -28.24 9.81 -1.77
CA ASP A 108 -28.46 11.13 -1.19
C ASP A 108 -27.21 12.05 -1.35
N PRO A 109 -27.32 13.24 -1.95
CA PRO A 109 -26.23 14.21 -2.09
C PRO A 109 -25.54 14.58 -0.76
N ARG A 110 -26.21 14.43 0.39
CA ARG A 110 -25.67 14.69 1.74
C ARG A 110 -24.56 13.69 2.15
N VAL A 111 -24.46 12.55 1.46
CA VAL A 111 -23.41 11.52 1.67
C VAL A 111 -22.09 11.88 0.96
N TRP A 112 -22.12 12.87 0.06
CA TRP A 112 -21.07 13.12 -0.94
C TRP A 112 -20.02 14.18 -0.57
N ASN A 113 -20.31 15.09 0.36
CA ASN A 113 -19.49 16.30 0.51
C ASN A 113 -19.49 16.86 1.94
N ARG A 114 -19.25 15.98 2.91
CA ARG A 114 -19.10 16.38 4.31
C ARG A 114 -17.88 17.27 4.49
N GLN A 115 -18.00 18.29 5.33
CA GLN A 115 -16.96 19.25 5.66
C GLN A 115 -16.56 19.20 7.14
N ASP A 116 -17.12 18.28 7.94
CA ASP A 116 -16.76 18.19 9.35
C ASP A 116 -15.29 17.79 9.50
N PRO A 117 -14.54 18.44 10.43
CA PRO A 117 -13.14 18.12 10.68
C PRO A 117 -12.92 16.66 11.01
N ILE A 118 -11.83 16.08 10.50
CA ILE A 118 -11.42 14.72 10.79
C ILE A 118 -10.35 14.76 11.88
N GLN A 119 -10.71 14.33 13.09
CA GLN A 119 -9.74 14.14 14.17
C GLN A 119 -8.86 12.92 13.88
N THR A 120 -9.45 11.73 13.72
CA THR A 120 -8.69 10.52 13.43
C THR A 120 -9.09 9.89 12.11
N LEU A 121 -8.10 9.68 11.23
CA LEU A 121 -8.23 9.01 9.94
C LEU A 121 -7.42 7.71 9.93
N VAL A 122 -8.09 6.56 9.87
CA VAL A 122 -7.45 5.24 9.69
C VAL A 122 -7.45 4.89 8.21
N VAL A 123 -6.26 4.81 7.61
CA VAL A 123 -6.09 4.56 6.17
C VAL A 123 -5.71 3.10 5.93
N THR A 124 -6.64 2.36 5.35
CA THR A 124 -6.49 0.93 4.99
C THR A 124 -6.77 0.64 3.53
N THR A 125 -6.89 1.70 2.69
CA THR A 125 -6.77 1.55 1.24
C THR A 125 -5.38 1.04 0.90
N LYS A 126 -5.27 0.24 -0.17
CA LYS A 126 -3.96 -0.21 -0.64
C LYS A 126 -3.07 0.95 -1.04
N THR A 127 -1.78 0.73 -0.91
CA THR A 127 -0.77 1.76 -1.04
C THR A 127 -0.84 2.60 -2.32
N PRO A 128 -0.98 2.03 -3.54
CA PRO A 128 -1.10 2.83 -4.77
C PRO A 128 -2.31 3.78 -4.80
N ALA A 129 -3.36 3.47 -4.02
CA ALA A 129 -4.58 4.27 -3.96
C ALA A 129 -4.58 5.33 -2.85
N THR A 130 -3.63 5.28 -1.92
CA THR A 130 -3.63 6.11 -0.69
C THR A 130 -3.45 7.59 -1.00
N VAL A 131 -2.39 7.94 -1.73
CA VAL A 131 -2.08 9.33 -2.09
C VAL A 131 -3.26 10.02 -2.80
N PRO A 132 -3.86 9.46 -3.87
CA PRO A 132 -5.02 10.08 -4.51
C PRO A 132 -6.29 10.04 -3.64
N ALA A 133 -6.45 9.07 -2.73
CA ALA A 133 -7.62 9.00 -1.87
C ALA A 133 -7.63 10.09 -0.78
N ILE A 134 -6.46 10.41 -0.21
CA ILE A 134 -6.34 11.44 0.83
C ILE A 134 -6.56 12.86 0.28
N ARG A 135 -6.30 13.10 -1.01
CA ARG A 135 -6.43 14.42 -1.66
C ARG A 135 -7.76 15.13 -1.34
N HIS A 136 -8.88 14.41 -1.37
CA HIS A 136 -10.21 14.97 -1.14
C HIS A 136 -10.54 15.22 0.33
N LEU A 137 -9.74 14.65 1.25
CA LEU A 137 -9.90 14.82 2.69
C LEU A 137 -9.01 15.93 3.26
N LEU A 138 -8.03 16.43 2.49
CA LEU A 138 -7.10 17.48 2.92
C LEU A 138 -7.79 18.71 3.56
N PRO A 139 -8.91 19.24 3.03
CA PRO A 139 -9.58 20.39 3.64
C PRO A 139 -10.14 20.12 5.05
N ARG A 140 -10.29 18.85 5.43
CA ARG A 140 -10.83 18.42 6.74
C ARG A 140 -9.74 17.96 7.70
N LEU A 141 -8.48 17.96 7.25
CA LEU A 141 -7.32 17.55 8.04
C LEU A 141 -6.56 18.79 8.52
N SER A 142 -5.99 18.71 9.71
CA SER A 142 -5.25 19.80 10.35
C SER A 142 -4.06 19.30 11.17
N SER A 143 -3.30 20.22 11.77
CA SER A 143 -2.31 19.96 12.83
C SER A 143 -2.89 19.17 14.01
N ARG A 144 -4.19 19.28 14.26
CA ARG A 144 -4.89 18.53 15.33
C ARG A 144 -5.44 17.18 14.88
N SER A 145 -5.19 16.79 13.64
CA SER A 145 -5.59 15.48 13.13
C SER A 145 -4.52 14.42 13.39
N THR A 146 -4.94 13.16 13.43
CA THR A 146 -4.08 11.98 13.51
C THR A 146 -4.40 11.01 12.38
N ILE A 147 -3.39 10.63 11.60
CA ILE A 147 -3.53 9.67 10.50
C ILE A 147 -2.86 8.35 10.88
N VAL A 148 -3.64 7.27 10.94
CA VAL A 148 -3.13 5.91 11.14
C VAL A 148 -2.94 5.24 9.79
N LEU A 149 -1.71 4.84 9.47
CA LEU A 149 -1.37 4.11 8.25
C LEU A 149 -1.23 2.62 8.58
N CYS A 150 -2.14 1.78 8.07
CA CYS A 150 -2.11 0.33 8.31
C CYS A 150 -2.19 -0.42 6.97
N GLN A 151 -1.12 -0.30 6.18
CA GLN A 151 -1.01 -0.84 4.82
C GLN A 151 0.21 -1.76 4.73
N ASN A 152 0.27 -2.63 3.71
CA ASN A 152 1.52 -3.34 3.45
C ASN A 152 2.43 -2.47 2.57
N GLY A 153 3.71 -2.84 2.57
CA GLY A 153 4.73 -2.05 1.89
C GLY A 153 5.17 -0.85 2.71
N MET A 154 6.12 -0.11 2.14
CA MET A 154 6.74 1.06 2.77
C MET A 154 6.83 2.22 1.77
N GLY A 155 7.12 3.44 2.24
CA GLY A 155 7.21 4.64 1.40
C GLY A 155 5.95 5.50 1.33
N VAL A 156 4.85 5.07 1.97
CA VAL A 156 3.56 5.79 1.93
C VAL A 156 3.59 7.08 2.73
N LEU A 157 4.20 7.01 3.92
CA LEU A 157 4.33 8.16 4.80
C LEU A 157 5.10 9.25 4.07
N GLU A 158 6.28 8.89 3.56
CA GLU A 158 7.13 9.75 2.75
C GLU A 158 6.30 10.35 1.61
N ALA A 159 5.65 9.52 0.78
CA ALA A 159 4.82 9.97 -0.35
C ALA A 159 3.74 11.00 0.02
N LEU A 160 3.17 10.89 1.22
CA LEU A 160 2.18 11.85 1.71
C LEU A 160 2.83 13.13 2.22
N LEU A 161 3.94 13.02 2.94
CA LEU A 161 4.68 14.16 3.47
C LEU A 161 5.18 15.04 2.31
N GLU A 162 5.92 14.50 1.36
CA GLU A 162 6.44 15.30 0.24
C GLU A 162 5.32 15.98 -0.57
N LYS A 163 4.24 15.25 -0.84
CA LYS A 163 3.19 15.74 -1.72
C LYS A 163 2.28 16.77 -1.08
N TYR A 164 1.94 16.59 0.20
CA TYR A 164 0.90 17.39 0.86
C TYR A 164 1.41 18.23 2.04
N TRP A 165 2.52 17.83 2.66
CA TRP A 165 3.13 18.50 3.81
C TRP A 165 4.67 18.54 3.72
N PRO A 166 5.26 19.11 2.65
CA PRO A 166 6.72 19.13 2.45
C PRO A 166 7.43 19.96 3.53
N GLU A 167 6.71 20.87 4.18
CA GLU A 167 7.17 21.61 5.35
C GLU A 167 6.17 21.43 6.50
N ASP A 168 6.69 21.10 7.69
CA ASP A 168 5.87 21.00 8.90
C ASP A 168 5.75 22.37 9.59
N ARG A 169 4.67 23.09 9.27
CA ARG A 169 4.30 24.38 9.86
C ARG A 169 3.22 24.27 10.94
N SER A 170 3.06 23.09 11.54
CA SER A 170 1.98 22.84 12.52
C SER A 170 2.11 23.73 13.77
N ASP A 171 3.32 24.02 14.23
CA ASP A 171 3.60 24.89 15.37
C ASP A 171 3.23 26.36 15.11
N GLU A 172 3.52 26.86 13.91
CA GLU A 172 3.13 28.21 13.47
C GLU A 172 1.61 28.38 13.49
N ILE A 173 0.89 27.37 13.01
CA ILE A 173 -0.57 27.34 12.99
C ILE A 173 -1.14 27.30 14.41
N GLU A 174 -0.62 26.44 15.29
CA GLU A 174 -1.09 26.39 16.68
C GLU A 174 -0.79 27.68 17.44
N ARG A 175 0.36 28.33 17.22
CA ARG A 175 0.67 29.64 17.80
C ARG A 175 -0.32 30.72 17.33
N ALA A 176 -0.68 30.71 16.04
CA ALA A 176 -1.68 31.63 15.50
C ALA A 176 -3.07 31.38 16.12
N ILE A 177 -3.47 30.13 16.29
CA ILE A 177 -4.74 29.76 16.96
C ILE A 177 -4.75 30.23 18.41
N ALA A 178 -3.65 30.01 19.15
CA ALA A 178 -3.53 30.44 20.54
C ALA A 178 -3.59 31.98 20.67
N ALA A 179 -2.91 32.71 19.77
CA ALA A 179 -2.96 34.17 19.73
C ALA A 179 -4.38 34.71 19.46
N LEU A 180 -5.12 34.06 18.56
CA LEU A 180 -6.52 34.40 18.28
C LEU A 180 -7.44 34.12 19.47
N ALA A 181 -7.20 33.04 20.21
CA ALA A 181 -7.97 32.69 21.41
C ALA A 181 -7.70 33.64 22.60
N ALA A 182 -6.53 34.29 22.64
CA ALA A 182 -6.13 35.21 23.70
C ALA A 182 -6.59 36.68 23.48
N GLY A 183 -7.17 37.00 22.31
CA GLY A 183 -7.66 38.35 22.01
C GLY A 183 -9.09 38.62 22.53
N PRO A 184 -9.43 39.86 22.96
CA PRO A 184 -10.77 40.17 23.42
C PRO A 184 -11.77 40.23 22.23
N GLY A 185 -12.74 39.32 22.24
CA GLY A 185 -14.06 39.55 21.65
C GLY A 185 -14.27 39.25 20.16
N ARG A 186 -13.81 38.11 19.62
CA ARG A 186 -14.29 37.63 18.30
C ARG A 186 -14.51 36.11 18.25
N GLU A 187 -15.68 35.68 18.72
CA GLU A 187 -16.27 34.42 18.25
C GLU A 187 -16.70 34.59 16.79
N GLY A 188 -16.20 33.75 15.88
CA GLY A 188 -16.78 33.64 14.52
C GLY A 188 -15.83 33.67 13.32
N TRP A 189 -14.52 33.47 13.47
CA TRP A 189 -13.56 33.56 12.33
C TRP A 189 -13.02 32.22 11.82
N TRP A 190 -13.73 31.11 12.02
CA TRP A 190 -13.32 29.78 11.51
C TRP A 190 -13.67 29.54 10.03
N GLY A 191 -14.16 30.56 9.31
CA GLY A 191 -14.84 30.38 8.01
C GLY A 191 -14.09 30.79 6.74
N GLN A 192 -13.00 31.58 6.78
CA GLN A 192 -12.56 32.25 5.54
C GLN A 192 -11.05 32.37 5.27
N HIS A 193 -10.16 31.97 6.19
CA HIS A 193 -8.70 32.13 5.98
C HIS A 193 -7.90 30.83 5.72
N SER A 194 -8.55 29.74 5.31
CA SER A 194 -7.85 28.62 4.63
C SER A 194 -7.68 28.85 3.12
N ALA A 195 -8.17 29.97 2.58
CA ALA A 195 -8.04 30.34 1.17
C ALA A 195 -7.26 31.66 1.04
N GLY A 196 -5.93 31.62 1.18
CA GLY A 196 -5.15 32.85 0.99
C GLY A 196 -3.73 32.87 1.54
N VAL A 197 -2.99 31.76 1.48
CA VAL A 197 -1.52 31.82 1.43
C VAL A 197 -1.12 31.05 0.19
N GLY A 198 -0.72 31.79 -0.85
CA GLY A 198 -0.43 31.26 -2.17
C GLY A 198 0.64 30.16 -2.12
N GLY A 199 0.36 29.05 -2.80
CA GLY A 199 1.30 27.95 -3.03
C GLY A 199 0.83 26.60 -2.50
N GLY A 200 -0.11 25.94 -3.19
CA GLY A 200 -0.26 24.48 -3.33
C GLY A 200 -0.34 23.53 -2.11
N GLY A 201 -0.06 23.94 -0.87
CA GLY A 201 0.03 23.09 0.32
C GLY A 201 -1.26 23.11 1.16
N GLY A 202 -1.67 21.95 1.69
CA GLY A 202 -2.92 21.77 2.43
C GLY A 202 -3.08 22.72 3.62
N GLY A 203 -4.10 23.58 3.58
CA GLY A 203 -4.32 24.73 4.48
C GLY A 203 -4.79 24.43 5.91
N GLY A 204 -4.23 23.41 6.58
CA GLY A 204 -4.56 23.07 7.98
C GLY A 204 -3.37 22.67 8.86
N GLY A 205 -2.15 22.59 8.31
CA GLY A 205 -0.97 22.07 9.03
C GLY A 205 -0.83 20.55 8.92
N ARG A 206 0.39 20.04 9.18
CA ARG A 206 0.71 18.61 9.09
C ARG A 206 0.08 17.82 10.26
N PRO A 207 -0.71 16.77 9.99
CA PRO A 207 -1.20 15.85 11.03
C PRO A 207 -0.08 15.06 11.71
N SER A 208 -0.35 14.53 12.90
CA SER A 208 0.50 13.47 13.46
C SER A 208 0.19 12.13 12.79
N PHE A 209 1.19 11.26 12.63
CA PHE A 209 1.03 9.95 12.00
C PHE A 209 1.25 8.81 13.01
N VAL A 210 0.46 7.75 12.86
CA VAL A 210 0.68 6.48 13.52
C VAL A 210 0.95 5.45 12.43
N CYS A 211 2.20 5.00 12.34
CA CYS A 211 2.60 3.98 11.38
C CYS A 211 2.37 2.61 12.00
N ALA A 212 1.52 1.79 11.39
CA ALA A 212 1.16 0.48 11.90
C ALA A 212 1.52 -0.63 10.91
N THR A 213 1.91 -1.78 11.44
CA THR A 213 2.06 -3.04 10.72
C THR A 213 1.32 -4.13 11.47
N THR A 214 0.68 -5.04 10.73
CA THR A 214 -0.09 -6.13 11.32
C THR A 214 0.32 -7.48 10.75
N THR A 215 0.35 -8.50 11.60
CA THR A 215 0.57 -9.91 11.21
C THR A 215 -0.73 -10.73 11.21
N HIS A 216 -1.88 -10.10 11.47
CA HIS A 216 -3.18 -10.74 11.36
C HIS A 216 -3.46 -11.19 9.92
N GLY A 217 -3.92 -12.43 9.77
CA GLY A 217 -4.40 -12.97 8.50
C GLY A 217 -5.88 -12.64 8.33
N ALA A 218 -6.24 -11.91 7.27
CA ALA A 218 -7.63 -11.58 7.01
C ALA A 218 -7.93 -11.54 5.51
N TRP A 219 -9.08 -12.08 5.12
CA TRP A 219 -9.52 -12.09 3.73
C TRP A 219 -11.01 -11.78 3.63
N ARG A 220 -11.45 -11.41 2.43
CA ARG A 220 -12.84 -11.02 2.17
C ARG A 220 -13.61 -12.18 1.55
N LYS A 221 -14.66 -12.65 2.23
CA LYS A 221 -15.57 -13.73 1.80
C LYS A 221 -16.77 -13.21 1.01
N GLY A 222 -17.19 -11.99 1.27
CA GLY A 222 -18.26 -11.30 0.54
C GLY A 222 -18.17 -9.78 0.73
N ALA A 223 -19.09 -9.02 0.14
CA ALA A 223 -19.05 -7.55 0.15
C ALA A 223 -18.95 -6.94 1.56
N ALA A 224 -19.79 -7.44 2.49
CA ALA A 224 -19.84 -7.05 3.89
C ALA A 224 -19.27 -8.13 4.83
N HIS A 225 -18.63 -9.17 4.29
CA HIS A 225 -18.28 -10.38 5.05
C HIS A 225 -16.79 -10.69 4.90
N PHE A 226 -16.09 -10.66 6.04
CA PHE A 226 -14.66 -10.85 6.15
C PHE A 226 -14.36 -12.01 7.08
N VAL A 227 -13.21 -12.65 6.88
CA VAL A 227 -12.74 -13.77 7.71
C VAL A 227 -11.42 -13.37 8.35
N HIS A 228 -11.36 -13.45 9.67
CA HIS A 228 -10.13 -13.35 10.44
C HIS A 228 -9.51 -14.76 10.49
N ALA A 229 -8.61 -15.04 9.54
CA ALA A 229 -8.06 -16.36 9.28
C ALA A 229 -6.80 -16.70 10.09
N GLY A 230 -6.14 -15.72 10.70
CA GLY A 230 -4.96 -15.96 11.51
C GLY A 230 -4.71 -14.87 12.55
N MET A 231 -4.48 -15.29 13.78
CA MET A 231 -4.11 -14.39 14.88
C MET A 231 -2.67 -13.89 14.71
N GLY A 232 -2.49 -12.60 14.95
CA GLY A 232 -1.21 -11.92 14.95
C GLY A 232 -1.21 -10.80 15.98
N ASP A 233 -0.43 -9.76 15.65
CA ASP A 233 -0.26 -8.57 16.46
C ASP A 233 -0.47 -7.33 15.58
N LEU A 234 -0.87 -6.22 16.22
CA LEU A 234 -0.89 -4.88 15.64
C LEU A 234 0.23 -4.06 16.27
N LYS A 235 1.34 -3.92 15.57
CA LYS A 235 2.49 -3.14 16.02
C LYS A 235 2.43 -1.75 15.42
N PHE A 236 2.60 -0.70 16.21
CA PHE A 236 2.60 0.67 15.71
C PHE A 236 3.60 1.56 16.41
N GLY A 237 3.93 2.68 15.76
CA GLY A 237 4.79 3.74 16.30
C GLY A 237 4.25 5.11 15.88
N VAL A 238 4.67 6.13 16.60
CA VAL A 238 4.15 7.49 16.47
C VAL A 238 5.20 8.36 15.79
N VAL A 239 4.78 9.07 14.75
CA VAL A 239 5.55 10.13 14.10
C VAL A 239 4.80 11.43 14.36
N PRO A 240 5.20 12.22 15.38
CA PRO A 240 4.50 13.44 15.74
C PRO A 240 4.69 14.52 14.68
N ASN A 241 3.77 15.49 14.67
CA ASN A 241 4.02 16.76 14.01
C ASN A 241 4.79 17.72 14.92
N ARG A 242 5.26 18.82 14.34
CA ARG A 242 6.05 19.83 15.05
C ARG A 242 5.31 20.47 16.22
N ALA A 243 4.03 20.76 16.09
CA ALA A 243 3.22 21.29 17.19
C ALA A 243 3.23 20.38 18.43
N VAL A 244 3.04 19.07 18.23
CA VAL A 244 3.11 18.08 19.31
C VAL A 244 4.51 18.04 19.90
N MET A 245 5.57 18.01 19.08
CA MET A 245 6.95 18.01 19.57
C MET A 245 7.25 19.24 20.42
N SER A 246 6.95 20.45 19.91
CA SER A 246 7.18 21.70 20.64
C SER A 246 6.42 21.73 21.97
N PHE A 247 5.16 21.27 21.98
CA PHE A 247 4.37 21.20 23.21
C PHE A 247 4.98 20.23 24.24
N LEU A 248 5.45 19.07 23.81
CA LEU A 248 6.06 18.07 24.70
C LEU A 248 7.40 18.57 25.26
N SER A 249 8.27 19.17 24.44
CA SER A 249 9.55 19.73 24.92
C SER A 249 9.38 20.86 25.94
N SER A 250 8.25 21.58 25.91
CA SER A 250 7.92 22.63 26.89
C SER A 250 6.87 22.21 27.91
N TYR A 251 6.62 20.91 28.08
CA TYR A 251 5.57 20.44 28.98
C TYR A 251 5.95 20.77 30.44
N PRO A 252 5.06 21.39 31.26
CA PRO A 252 5.45 21.95 32.55
C PRO A 252 5.95 20.93 33.59
N ASP A 253 5.40 19.72 33.56
CA ASP A 253 5.68 18.67 34.55
C ASP A 253 5.79 17.31 33.83
N PRO A 254 6.89 17.07 33.10
CA PRO A 254 7.06 15.85 32.32
C PRO A 254 7.44 14.67 33.21
N ALA A 255 6.91 13.49 32.88
CA ALA A 255 7.33 12.24 33.53
C ALA A 255 8.72 11.75 33.06
N TRP A 256 9.33 12.42 32.07
CA TRP A 256 10.69 12.16 31.57
C TRP A 256 11.65 13.24 32.04
N SER A 257 12.90 12.88 32.33
CA SER A 257 13.91 13.83 32.83
C SER A 257 14.56 14.67 31.72
N SER A 258 14.56 14.15 30.49
CA SER A 258 15.10 14.84 29.31
C SER A 258 14.40 14.43 28.02
N ASP A 259 14.47 15.25 26.98
CA ASP A 259 13.92 14.95 25.65
C ASP A 259 14.47 13.65 25.04
N GLN A 260 15.65 13.18 25.48
CA GLN A 260 16.24 11.93 25.02
C GLN A 260 15.49 10.69 25.52
N GLU A 261 14.84 10.78 26.68
CA GLU A 261 14.09 9.69 27.31
C GLU A 261 12.67 9.57 26.75
N ASN A 262 12.13 10.61 26.12
CA ASN A 262 10.82 10.53 25.48
C ASN A 262 10.95 10.01 24.03
N PRO A 263 10.43 8.82 23.70
CA PRO A 263 10.54 8.22 22.36
C PRO A 263 9.71 8.95 21.28
N ILE A 264 8.82 9.87 21.66
CA ILE A 264 8.12 10.75 20.72
C ILE A 264 9.01 11.95 20.33
N LEU A 265 9.79 12.48 21.27
CA LEU A 265 10.73 13.59 21.04
C LEU A 265 12.03 13.11 20.39
N ASN A 266 12.48 11.92 20.76
CA ASN A 266 13.68 11.29 20.23
C ASN A 266 13.33 10.06 19.35
N PRO A 267 13.32 10.21 18.01
CA PRO A 267 12.97 9.11 17.11
C PRO A 267 14.00 7.97 17.09
N ARG A 268 15.18 8.16 17.71
CA ARG A 268 16.21 7.12 17.88
C ARG A 268 16.15 6.43 19.24
N SER A 269 15.27 6.86 20.13
CA SER A 269 15.10 6.25 21.43
C SER A 269 14.67 4.79 21.30
N LEU A 270 15.19 3.95 22.20
CA LEU A 270 14.78 2.57 22.38
C LEU A 270 13.90 2.39 23.62
N VAL A 271 13.60 3.48 24.34
CA VAL A 271 12.70 3.47 25.51
C VAL A 271 11.31 3.03 25.07
N GLU A 272 10.76 2.03 25.75
CA GLU A 272 9.43 1.52 25.44
C GLU A 272 8.36 2.60 25.72
N PRO A 273 7.57 3.00 24.71
CA PRO A 273 6.61 4.08 24.87
C PRO A 273 5.37 3.63 25.63
N THR A 274 4.86 4.52 26.47
CA THR A 274 3.64 4.35 27.27
C THR A 274 2.86 5.65 27.26
N LEU A 275 1.52 5.57 27.37
CA LEU A 275 0.67 6.77 27.37
C LEU A 275 0.96 7.65 28.58
N GLU A 276 1.00 7.04 29.77
CA GLU A 276 1.14 7.74 31.05
C GLU A 276 2.45 8.53 31.14
N GLN A 277 3.55 7.94 30.66
CA GLN A 277 4.87 8.57 30.79
C GLN A 277 5.19 9.47 29.61
N HIS A 278 4.76 9.16 28.37
CA HIS A 278 5.36 9.79 27.19
C HIS A 278 4.41 10.67 26.37
N LEU A 279 3.09 10.55 26.57
CA LEU A 279 2.09 11.31 25.82
C LEU A 279 0.98 11.80 26.75
N PRO A 280 1.09 12.99 27.37
CA PRO A 280 0.02 13.57 28.17
C PRO A 280 -1.19 13.96 27.34
N TYR A 281 -2.38 13.96 27.95
CA TYR A 281 -3.61 14.45 27.32
C TYR A 281 -3.73 15.97 27.48
N ALA A 282 -3.65 16.69 26.36
CA ALA A 282 -3.80 18.15 26.28
C ALA A 282 -4.47 18.53 24.95
N PRO A 283 -4.98 19.77 24.76
CA PRO A 283 -5.64 20.16 23.51
C PRO A 283 -4.84 19.85 22.24
N VAL A 284 -3.52 20.13 22.24
CA VAL A 284 -2.60 19.87 21.10
C VAL A 284 -2.39 18.37 20.85
N THR A 285 -2.32 17.56 21.91
CA THR A 285 -2.07 16.11 21.82
C THR A 285 -3.35 15.27 21.81
N SER A 286 -4.52 15.88 22.01
CA SER A 286 -5.79 15.20 22.31
C SER A 286 -6.16 14.12 21.29
N SER A 287 -6.14 14.44 20.00
CA SER A 287 -6.44 13.48 18.93
C SER A 287 -5.44 12.32 18.90
N LEU A 288 -4.14 12.62 19.06
CA LEU A 288 -3.09 11.61 19.05
C LEU A 288 -3.21 10.69 20.28
N TYR A 289 -3.39 11.28 21.46
CA TYR A 289 -3.62 10.56 22.72
C TYR A 289 -4.80 9.62 22.61
N SER A 290 -5.97 10.14 22.21
CA SER A 290 -7.19 9.33 22.10
C SER A 290 -7.04 8.24 21.04
N THR A 291 -6.33 8.52 19.94
CA THR A 291 -6.06 7.51 18.91
C THR A 291 -5.18 6.38 19.45
N VAL A 292 -4.05 6.70 20.10
CA VAL A 292 -3.14 5.70 20.67
C VAL A 292 -3.82 4.92 21.79
N SER A 293 -4.57 5.59 22.66
CA SER A 293 -5.37 4.96 23.72
C SER A 293 -6.40 3.97 23.17
N SER A 294 -7.17 4.36 22.15
CA SER A 294 -8.13 3.43 21.53
C SER A 294 -7.43 2.26 20.84
N LEU A 295 -6.29 2.48 20.17
CA LEU A 295 -5.53 1.39 19.53
C LEU A 295 -5.02 0.38 20.58
N LEU A 296 -4.49 0.84 21.71
CA LEU A 296 -4.03 -0.03 22.80
C LEU A 296 -5.17 -0.82 23.47
N GLN A 297 -6.41 -0.35 23.36
CA GLN A 297 -7.58 -1.06 23.89
C GLN A 297 -8.11 -2.17 22.97
N LEU A 298 -7.59 -2.31 21.73
CA LEU A 298 -8.02 -3.34 20.77
C LEU A 298 -7.48 -4.73 21.14
N LYS A 299 -7.86 -5.28 22.30
CA LYS A 299 -7.30 -6.52 22.87
C LYS A 299 -7.26 -7.70 21.88
N GLU A 300 -8.28 -7.86 21.01
CA GLU A 300 -8.32 -8.93 20.01
C GLU A 300 -7.23 -8.82 18.93
N LEU A 301 -6.65 -7.64 18.75
CA LEU A 301 -5.61 -7.36 17.76
C LEU A 301 -4.20 -7.30 18.37
N HIS A 302 -4.05 -7.63 19.65
CA HIS A 302 -2.79 -7.58 20.42
C HIS A 302 -1.91 -6.35 20.07
N PRO A 303 -2.39 -5.15 20.36
CA PRO A 303 -1.73 -3.91 20.00
C PRO A 303 -0.45 -3.73 20.83
N VAL A 304 0.63 -3.32 20.17
CA VAL A 304 1.89 -2.97 20.81
C VAL A 304 2.39 -1.65 20.25
N TRP A 305 2.58 -0.66 21.13
CA TRP A 305 3.26 0.57 20.79
C TRP A 305 4.77 0.36 20.92
N LEU A 306 5.48 0.51 19.80
CA LEU A 306 6.92 0.31 19.72
C LEU A 306 7.66 1.64 19.51
N PRO A 307 8.92 1.74 19.97
CA PRO A 307 9.85 2.75 19.50
C PRO A 307 9.99 2.68 17.97
N LEU A 308 10.18 3.82 17.30
CA LEU A 308 10.28 3.87 15.83
C LEU A 308 11.38 2.95 15.27
N PRO A 309 12.59 2.84 15.85
CA PRO A 309 13.62 1.92 15.35
C PRO A 309 13.16 0.45 15.38
N THR A 310 12.51 0.05 16.48
CA THR A 310 11.99 -1.32 16.65
C THR A 310 10.83 -1.60 15.69
N LEU A 311 9.93 -0.64 15.50
CA LEU A 311 8.87 -0.73 14.50
C LEU A 311 9.46 -0.90 13.09
N GLN A 312 10.47 -0.10 12.74
CA GLN A 312 11.12 -0.14 11.43
C GLN A 312 11.73 -1.51 11.16
N ILE A 313 12.42 -2.11 12.13
CA ILE A 313 12.92 -3.49 12.04
C ILE A 313 11.76 -4.46 11.74
N ALA A 314 10.66 -4.39 12.48
CA ALA A 314 9.50 -5.26 12.27
C ALA A 314 8.86 -5.07 10.88
N GLN A 315 8.80 -3.84 10.37
CA GLN A 315 8.32 -3.54 9.02
C GLN A 315 9.24 -4.10 7.95
N LEU A 316 10.56 -3.94 8.08
CA LEU A 316 11.56 -4.45 7.14
C LEU A 316 11.61 -5.99 7.11
N GLN A 317 11.46 -6.65 8.25
CA GLN A 317 11.32 -8.11 8.30
C GLN A 317 10.08 -8.57 7.51
N LYS A 318 8.93 -7.95 7.76
CA LYS A 318 7.69 -8.26 7.01
C LYS A 318 7.83 -7.93 5.52
N LEU A 319 8.55 -6.87 5.18
CA LEU A 319 8.82 -6.47 3.81
C LEU A 319 9.60 -7.57 3.06
N ALA A 320 10.65 -8.13 3.65
CA ALA A 320 11.43 -9.23 3.05
C ALA A 320 10.58 -10.51 2.85
N VAL A 321 9.71 -10.84 3.82
CA VAL A 321 8.75 -11.94 3.66
C VAL A 321 7.82 -11.69 2.47
N ASN A 322 7.24 -10.50 2.40
CA ASN A 322 6.31 -10.14 1.34
C ASN A 322 7.02 -10.09 -0.03
N ALA A 323 8.24 -9.57 -0.11
CA ALA A 323 9.00 -9.45 -1.35
C ALA A 323 9.36 -10.82 -1.95
N SER A 324 9.50 -11.84 -1.10
CA SER A 324 9.75 -13.23 -1.50
C SER A 324 8.45 -14.02 -1.67
N VAL A 325 7.76 -14.35 -0.57
CA VAL A 325 6.63 -15.28 -0.54
C VAL A 325 5.47 -14.78 -1.37
N ASN A 326 5.08 -13.50 -1.26
CA ASN A 326 3.93 -13.00 -2.01
C ASN A 326 4.21 -12.96 -3.51
N SER A 327 5.45 -12.63 -3.91
CA SER A 327 5.86 -12.62 -5.31
C SER A 327 5.88 -14.02 -5.91
N ILE A 328 6.50 -14.99 -5.23
CA ILE A 328 6.59 -16.38 -5.71
C ILE A 328 5.19 -17.00 -5.82
N THR A 329 4.36 -16.85 -4.79
CA THR A 329 2.98 -17.37 -4.81
C THR A 329 2.11 -16.70 -5.86
N ALA A 330 2.25 -15.38 -6.07
CA ALA A 330 1.55 -14.66 -7.11
C ALA A 330 1.95 -15.13 -8.51
N ILE A 331 3.25 -15.32 -8.78
CA ILE A 331 3.76 -15.80 -10.07
C ILE A 331 3.32 -17.25 -10.32
N ALA A 332 3.52 -18.14 -9.34
CA ALA A 332 3.20 -19.55 -9.47
C ALA A 332 1.70 -19.86 -9.42
N GLY A 333 0.87 -18.98 -8.84
CA GLY A 333 -0.57 -19.19 -8.68
C GLY A 333 -0.91 -20.25 -7.62
N VAL A 334 -0.14 -20.30 -6.53
CA VAL A 334 -0.27 -21.32 -5.47
C VAL A 334 -0.43 -20.68 -4.09
N HIS A 335 -1.04 -21.40 -3.14
CA HIS A 335 -1.06 -20.99 -1.73
C HIS A 335 0.35 -21.07 -1.11
N ASN A 336 0.57 -20.40 0.02
CA ASN A 336 1.88 -20.32 0.69
C ASN A 336 2.49 -21.71 0.95
N GLY A 337 1.68 -22.65 1.40
CA GLY A 337 2.08 -24.03 1.74
C GLY A 337 2.67 -24.82 0.59
N ALA A 338 2.34 -24.50 -0.67
CA ALA A 338 2.95 -25.17 -1.83
C ALA A 338 4.45 -24.85 -1.98
N LEU A 339 4.95 -23.79 -1.35
CA LEU A 339 6.37 -23.47 -1.31
C LEU A 339 7.12 -24.25 -0.23
N VAL A 340 6.41 -24.79 0.76
CA VAL A 340 7.00 -25.59 1.85
C VAL A 340 7.61 -26.86 1.27
N GLY A 341 8.86 -27.16 1.65
CA GLY A 341 9.61 -28.32 1.14
C GLY A 341 10.19 -28.16 -0.27
N SER A 342 9.83 -27.10 -1.01
CA SER A 342 10.40 -26.84 -2.32
C SER A 342 11.81 -26.24 -2.21
N GLN A 343 12.84 -27.04 -2.55
CA GLN A 343 14.23 -26.56 -2.56
C GLN A 343 14.46 -25.45 -3.60
N LYS A 344 13.63 -25.39 -4.66
CA LYS A 344 13.65 -24.29 -5.63
C LYS A 344 13.12 -23.01 -5.01
N ALA A 345 11.97 -23.06 -4.33
CA ALA A 345 11.42 -21.90 -3.64
C ALA A 345 12.36 -21.40 -2.53
N LYS A 346 12.95 -22.31 -1.76
CA LYS A 346 13.93 -21.97 -0.71
C LYS A 346 15.13 -21.19 -1.27
N ARG A 347 15.70 -21.61 -2.41
CA ARG A 347 16.83 -20.90 -3.04
C ARG A 347 16.46 -19.47 -3.50
N VAL A 348 15.25 -19.28 -4.01
CA VAL A 348 14.76 -17.94 -4.39
C VAL A 348 14.54 -17.08 -3.14
N ILE A 349 13.92 -17.63 -2.09
CA ILE A 349 13.72 -16.95 -0.80
C ILE A 349 15.08 -16.54 -0.22
N GLU A 350 16.07 -17.45 -0.20
CA GLU A 350 17.41 -17.17 0.28
C GLU A 350 18.07 -16.00 -0.47
N SER A 351 17.97 -15.99 -1.81
CA SER A 351 18.49 -14.91 -2.65
C SER A 351 17.82 -13.56 -2.34
N VAL A 352 16.50 -13.54 -2.23
CA VAL A 352 15.74 -12.33 -1.85
C VAL A 352 16.13 -11.84 -0.44
N THR A 353 16.24 -12.75 0.53
CA THR A 353 16.60 -12.36 1.91
C THR A 353 18.03 -11.87 2.04
N ARG A 354 18.94 -12.33 1.18
CA ARG A 354 20.31 -11.81 1.09
C ARG A 354 20.32 -10.39 0.52
N GLU A 355 19.69 -10.17 -0.63
CA GLU A 355 19.58 -8.83 -1.24
C GLU A 355 18.90 -7.84 -0.28
N CYS A 356 17.81 -8.25 0.38
CA CYS A 356 17.15 -7.42 1.40
C CYS A 356 18.11 -7.11 2.57
N ALA A 357 18.86 -8.09 3.08
CA ALA A 357 19.79 -7.88 4.18
C ALA A 357 20.90 -6.88 3.82
N ASP A 358 21.45 -6.97 2.61
CA ASP A 358 22.49 -6.05 2.13
C ASP A 358 21.95 -4.61 2.06
N VAL A 359 20.75 -4.44 1.46
CA VAL A 359 20.08 -3.14 1.39
C VAL A 359 19.74 -2.59 2.78
N PHE A 360 19.25 -3.45 3.69
CA PHE A 360 18.87 -3.02 5.03
C PHE A 360 20.09 -2.71 5.90
N ALA A 361 21.20 -3.42 5.75
CA ALA A 361 22.46 -3.11 6.41
C ALA A 361 22.95 -1.70 6.03
N ALA A 362 22.92 -1.38 4.74
CA ALA A 362 23.24 -0.04 4.26
C ALA A 362 22.27 1.02 4.76
N HIS A 363 20.97 0.73 4.80
CA HIS A 363 19.97 1.63 5.34
C HIS A 363 20.23 1.97 6.81
N VAL A 364 20.49 0.95 7.63
CA VAL A 364 20.77 1.12 9.06
C VAL A 364 22.06 1.90 9.27
N ALA A 365 23.14 1.53 8.57
CA ALA A 365 24.42 2.21 8.66
C ALA A 365 24.33 3.69 8.21
N TYR A 366 23.54 3.96 7.17
CA TYR A 366 23.24 5.31 6.73
C TYR A 366 22.46 6.10 7.80
N GLU A 367 21.41 5.55 8.39
CA GLU A 367 20.62 6.24 9.41
C GLU A 367 21.40 6.53 10.69
N GLN A 368 22.36 5.66 11.03
CA GLN A 368 23.29 5.84 12.15
C GLN A 368 24.45 6.80 11.83
N GLY A 369 24.62 7.20 10.57
CA GLY A 369 25.74 8.04 10.12
C GLY A 369 27.08 7.31 10.09
N LEU A 370 27.08 5.98 10.18
CA LEU A 370 28.29 5.14 10.11
C LEU A 370 28.76 4.95 8.67
N TRP A 371 27.88 5.15 7.69
CA TRP A 371 28.17 4.92 6.28
C TRP A 371 27.39 5.87 5.36
N ARG A 372 27.96 6.19 4.21
CA ARG A 372 27.33 7.00 3.15
C ARG A 372 27.68 6.39 1.79
N PRO A 373 26.74 6.35 0.83
CA PRO A 373 27.08 6.08 -0.57
C PRO A 373 27.92 7.24 -1.13
N ASP A 374 28.83 6.96 -2.06
CA ASP A 374 29.82 7.93 -2.56
C ASP A 374 29.18 9.23 -3.06
N SER A 375 29.72 10.37 -2.62
CA SER A 375 29.26 11.72 -3.00
C SER A 375 30.01 12.25 -4.22
N SER A 376 29.92 11.58 -5.37
CA SER A 376 30.55 12.02 -6.63
C SER A 376 29.57 12.63 -7.63
N GLN A 377 28.49 13.28 -7.16
CA GLN A 377 27.60 14.10 -8.01
C GLN A 377 27.28 15.50 -7.47
N ASP A 378 27.89 15.96 -6.36
CA ASP A 378 27.84 17.37 -5.98
C ASP A 378 29.13 18.07 -6.43
N GLY A 379 29.01 18.89 -7.47
CA GLY A 379 30.10 19.54 -8.17
C GLY A 379 30.82 20.64 -7.38
N THR A 380 31.66 20.28 -6.42
CA THR A 380 32.81 21.12 -6.03
C THR A 380 34.09 20.37 -6.30
N ALA A 381 34.56 20.52 -7.54
CA ALA A 381 35.83 20.01 -8.02
C ALA A 381 36.99 20.67 -7.25
N SER A 382 37.66 19.90 -6.40
CA SER A 382 39.09 20.10 -6.08
C SER A 382 39.72 18.84 -5.46
N SER A 383 39.83 17.74 -6.20
CA SER A 383 40.96 16.83 -5.98
C SER A 383 41.28 16.03 -7.25
N SER A 384 42.56 16.05 -7.62
CA SER A 384 43.12 15.56 -8.88
C SER A 384 43.57 14.09 -8.77
N SER A 385 42.63 13.16 -8.58
CA SER A 385 42.88 11.72 -8.74
C SER A 385 42.06 11.17 -9.91
N PRO A 386 42.66 10.46 -10.90
CA PRO A 386 41.94 9.98 -12.08
C PRO A 386 40.87 8.92 -11.79
N HIS A 387 40.95 8.27 -10.62
CA HIS A 387 39.94 7.33 -10.14
C HIS A 387 39.91 7.36 -8.60
N PRO A 388 38.91 8.00 -7.96
CA PRO A 388 38.68 7.75 -6.54
C PRO A 388 38.40 6.24 -6.34
N PRO A 389 38.94 5.61 -5.29
CA PRO A 389 38.60 4.23 -4.97
C PRO A 389 37.09 4.12 -4.75
N PRO A 390 36.46 3.00 -5.16
CA PRO A 390 35.03 2.81 -4.91
C PRO A 390 34.76 2.94 -3.41
N PRO A 391 33.57 3.47 -3.02
CA PRO A 391 33.25 3.66 -1.62
C PRO A 391 33.31 2.29 -0.90
N PRO A 392 33.75 2.26 0.37
CA PRO A 392 33.75 1.02 1.13
C PRO A 392 32.33 0.44 1.18
N PRO A 393 32.16 -0.89 1.11
CA PRO A 393 30.84 -1.49 1.26
C PRO A 393 30.23 -1.13 2.62
N PRO A 394 28.89 -1.13 2.74
CA PRO A 394 28.22 -0.90 4.01
C PRO A 394 28.67 -1.95 5.04
N PRO A 395 28.80 -1.58 6.33
CA PRO A 395 29.18 -2.52 7.37
C PRO A 395 28.13 -3.64 7.47
N PRO A 396 28.55 -4.92 7.52
CA PRO A 396 27.62 -6.02 7.61
C PRO A 396 26.93 -6.03 8.97
N LEU A 397 25.66 -6.44 8.99
CA LEU A 397 24.94 -6.66 10.23
C LEU A 397 25.42 -7.94 10.92
N PRO A 398 25.55 -7.96 12.26
CA PRO A 398 25.86 -9.18 13.01
C PRO A 398 24.86 -10.29 12.66
N ILE A 399 25.30 -11.56 12.70
CA ILE A 399 24.42 -12.70 12.36
C ILE A 399 23.19 -12.79 13.28
N SER A 400 23.30 -12.32 14.52
CA SER A 400 22.22 -12.23 15.50
C SER A 400 21.26 -11.07 15.25
N HIS A 401 21.61 -10.13 14.38
CA HIS A 401 20.77 -8.98 14.09
C HIS A 401 19.49 -9.43 13.35
N PRO A 402 18.29 -8.95 13.71
CA PRO A 402 17.02 -9.40 13.13
C PRO A 402 16.88 -9.21 11.61
N LEU A 403 17.67 -8.30 11.04
CA LEU A 403 17.75 -8.00 9.60
C LEU A 403 18.96 -8.64 8.89
N SER A 404 19.73 -9.48 9.58
CA SER A 404 20.80 -10.26 8.93
C SER A 404 20.19 -11.24 7.91
N SER A 405 20.96 -11.61 6.88
CA SER A 405 20.48 -12.57 5.88
C SER A 405 20.02 -13.89 6.51
N HIS A 406 20.74 -14.37 7.52
CA HIS A 406 20.38 -15.58 8.27
C HIS A 406 19.04 -15.43 9.01
N SER A 407 18.88 -14.35 9.78
CA SER A 407 17.66 -14.09 10.55
C SER A 407 16.45 -13.83 9.65
N LEU A 408 16.63 -13.14 8.52
CA LEU A 408 15.55 -12.91 7.55
C LEU A 408 15.11 -14.20 6.87
N LEU A 409 16.04 -15.08 6.50
CA LEU A 409 15.71 -16.39 5.94
C LEU A 409 14.94 -17.24 6.94
N ASP A 410 15.45 -17.38 8.16
CA ASP A 410 14.77 -18.13 9.23
C ASP A 410 13.37 -17.58 9.50
N TYR A 411 13.25 -16.26 9.67
CA TYR A 411 11.99 -15.59 9.90
C TYR A 411 11.00 -15.83 8.74
N THR A 412 11.47 -15.72 7.49
CA THR A 412 10.64 -15.94 6.30
C THR A 412 10.14 -17.36 6.22
N LEU A 413 10.99 -18.36 6.48
CA LEU A 413 10.59 -19.76 6.48
C LEU A 413 9.60 -20.08 7.60
N ARG A 414 9.77 -19.51 8.81
CA ARG A 414 8.80 -19.66 9.91
C ARG A 414 7.45 -19.05 9.56
N VAL A 415 7.43 -17.86 8.97
CA VAL A 415 6.17 -17.23 8.52
C VAL A 415 5.51 -18.04 7.42
N LEU A 416 6.29 -18.54 6.45
CA LEU A 416 5.80 -19.40 5.38
C LEU A 416 5.10 -20.66 5.94
N MET A 417 5.73 -21.33 6.91
CA MET A 417 5.15 -22.50 7.58
C MET A 417 3.86 -22.14 8.33
N LYS A 418 3.89 -21.09 9.16
CA LYS A 418 2.74 -20.63 9.95
C LYS A 418 1.56 -20.21 9.09
N THR A 419 1.82 -19.74 7.87
CA THR A 419 0.80 -19.26 6.94
C THR A 419 0.54 -20.21 5.78
N SER A 420 0.95 -21.48 5.88
CA SER A 420 0.90 -22.46 4.78
C SER A 420 -0.48 -22.66 4.14
N VAL A 421 -1.56 -22.53 4.91
CA VAL A 421 -2.94 -22.64 4.40
C VAL A 421 -3.46 -21.36 3.74
N ASN A 422 -2.71 -20.25 3.83
CA ASN A 422 -3.16 -18.94 3.35
C ASN A 422 -2.81 -18.70 1.88
N ILE A 423 -3.62 -17.85 1.25
CA ILE A 423 -3.33 -17.21 -0.03
C ILE A 423 -2.68 -15.85 0.27
N SER A 424 -1.56 -15.54 -0.38
CA SER A 424 -0.90 -14.24 -0.23
C SER A 424 -1.79 -13.10 -0.74
N SER A 425 -1.62 -11.90 -0.18
CA SER A 425 -2.40 -10.72 -0.61
C SER A 425 -2.19 -10.42 -2.10
N THR A 426 -0.94 -10.49 -2.58
CA THR A 426 -0.63 -10.28 -4.00
C THR A 426 -1.32 -11.30 -4.90
N LEU A 427 -1.35 -12.58 -4.55
CA LEU A 427 -2.09 -13.58 -5.33
C LEU A 427 -3.60 -13.30 -5.28
N SER A 428 -4.15 -12.99 -4.10
CA SER A 428 -5.57 -12.66 -3.91
C SER A 428 -6.01 -11.50 -4.82
N ASP A 429 -5.11 -10.56 -5.10
CA ASP A 429 -5.37 -9.40 -5.94
C ASP A 429 -5.42 -9.72 -7.44
N LEU A 430 -4.64 -10.72 -7.85
CA LEU A 430 -4.54 -11.18 -9.24
C LEU A 430 -5.62 -12.20 -9.60
N LEU A 431 -6.07 -13.04 -8.66
CA LEU A 431 -7.07 -14.09 -8.94
C LEU A 431 -8.34 -13.58 -9.67
N PRO A 432 -8.96 -12.43 -9.31
CA PRO A 432 -10.12 -11.91 -10.03
C PRO A 432 -9.85 -11.49 -11.48
N LEU A 433 -8.58 -11.31 -11.87
CA LEU A 433 -8.20 -11.00 -13.25
C LEU A 433 -8.00 -12.26 -14.10
N GLN A 434 -7.91 -13.44 -13.47
CA GLN A 434 -7.68 -14.72 -14.14
C GLN A 434 -8.97 -15.53 -14.35
N SER A 435 -10.13 -14.96 -14.01
CA SER A 435 -11.40 -15.68 -14.14
C SER A 435 -11.79 -15.78 -15.61
N ASN A 436 -12.02 -17.02 -16.09
CA ASN A 436 -12.48 -17.42 -17.43
C ASN A 436 -13.87 -16.85 -17.87
N LEU A 437 -14.32 -15.74 -17.29
CA LEU A 437 -15.56 -15.09 -17.69
C LEU A 437 -15.40 -14.46 -19.08
N PRO A 438 -16.42 -14.56 -19.95
CA PRO A 438 -16.38 -13.95 -21.27
C PRO A 438 -16.03 -12.46 -21.16
N PRO A 439 -15.13 -11.93 -22.00
CA PRO A 439 -14.79 -10.52 -21.99
C PRO A 439 -16.06 -9.69 -22.23
N THR A 440 -16.44 -8.89 -21.24
CA THR A 440 -17.55 -7.94 -21.39
C THR A 440 -17.06 -6.71 -22.16
N ARG A 441 -17.97 -5.89 -22.72
CA ARG A 441 -17.59 -4.64 -23.40
C ARG A 441 -16.73 -3.70 -22.54
N SER A 442 -16.83 -3.75 -21.21
CA SER A 442 -15.98 -2.97 -20.30
C SER A 442 -14.55 -3.54 -20.18
N THR A 443 -14.38 -4.86 -20.34
CA THR A 443 -13.08 -5.54 -20.32
C THR A 443 -12.22 -5.14 -21.52
N PHE A 444 -12.85 -4.88 -22.68
CA PHE A 444 -12.15 -4.43 -23.90
C PHE A 444 -11.61 -2.99 -23.78
N SER A 445 -12.37 -2.09 -23.14
CA SER A 445 -11.94 -0.71 -22.85
C SER A 445 -10.84 -0.64 -21.77
N LEU A 446 -10.84 -1.57 -20.81
CA LEU A 446 -9.77 -1.72 -19.82
C LEU A 446 -8.47 -2.24 -20.44
N ALA A 447 -8.54 -3.11 -21.45
CA ALA A 447 -7.37 -3.63 -22.15
C ALA A 447 -6.59 -2.53 -22.92
N GLN A 448 -7.30 -1.55 -23.51
CA GLN A 448 -6.66 -0.43 -24.22
C GLN A 448 -5.95 0.56 -23.28
N ASN A 449 -6.40 0.69 -22.03
CA ASN A 449 -5.82 1.58 -21.02
C ASN A 449 -4.93 0.84 -20.00
N ALA A 450 -4.72 -0.47 -20.17
CA ALA A 450 -4.07 -1.35 -19.18
C ALA A 450 -2.70 -0.86 -18.65
N PRO A 451 -1.81 -0.26 -19.47
CA PRO A 451 -0.52 0.26 -19.00
C PRO A 451 -0.65 1.49 -18.09
N SER A 452 -1.75 2.23 -18.18
CA SER A 452 -1.96 3.49 -17.44
C SER A 452 -2.75 3.34 -16.14
N LEU A 453 -3.29 2.14 -15.89
CA LEU A 453 -4.11 1.88 -14.70
C LEU A 453 -3.21 1.57 -13.48
N PRO A 454 -3.48 2.19 -12.31
CA PRO A 454 -2.74 1.90 -11.08
C PRO A 454 -2.70 0.40 -10.78
N SER A 455 -1.57 -0.11 -10.26
CA SER A 455 -1.48 -1.53 -9.87
C SER A 455 -2.57 -1.87 -8.84
N ARG A 456 -3.16 -3.06 -8.98
CA ARG A 456 -4.09 -3.62 -7.99
C ARG A 456 -3.35 -4.20 -6.80
N THR A 457 -2.07 -4.49 -6.97
CA THR A 457 -1.18 -5.08 -5.97
C THR A 457 -0.37 -3.99 -5.26
N GLU A 458 0.27 -4.34 -4.16
CA GLU A 458 1.19 -3.46 -3.43
C GLU A 458 2.66 -3.69 -3.86
N ILE A 459 2.91 -4.39 -4.98
CA ILE A 459 4.25 -4.89 -5.34
C ILE A 459 5.31 -3.78 -5.49
N GLU A 460 4.93 -2.62 -6.02
CA GLU A 460 5.79 -1.45 -6.14
C GLU A 460 6.21 -0.87 -4.79
N TYR A 461 5.38 -1.05 -3.76
CA TYR A 461 5.68 -0.62 -2.38
C TYR A 461 6.29 -1.74 -1.54
N ILE A 462 6.42 -2.94 -2.10
CA ILE A 462 7.05 -4.10 -1.48
C ILE A 462 8.43 -4.31 -2.11
N ASN A 463 8.48 -4.93 -3.29
CA ASN A 463 9.72 -5.16 -4.04
C ASN A 463 10.30 -3.82 -4.51
N GLY A 464 9.45 -2.94 -5.04
CA GLY A 464 9.90 -1.65 -5.53
C GLY A 464 10.51 -0.74 -4.47
N TYR A 465 10.06 -0.84 -3.22
CA TYR A 465 10.68 -0.11 -2.11
C TYR A 465 12.10 -0.63 -1.82
N VAL A 466 12.31 -1.95 -1.81
CA VAL A 466 13.64 -2.55 -1.64
C VAL A 466 14.56 -2.16 -2.81
N VAL A 467 14.06 -2.21 -4.05
CA VAL A 467 14.82 -1.81 -5.24
C VAL A 467 15.19 -0.33 -5.18
N ALA A 468 14.26 0.54 -4.79
CA ALA A 468 14.53 1.97 -4.62
C ALA A 468 15.64 2.24 -3.58
N LEU A 469 15.62 1.52 -2.45
CA LEU A 469 16.71 1.60 -1.47
C LEU A 469 18.02 1.02 -2.01
N GLY A 470 17.97 -0.10 -2.74
CA GLY A 470 19.13 -0.69 -3.39
C GLY A 470 19.81 0.30 -4.33
N ARG A 471 19.04 0.92 -5.23
CA ARG A 471 19.54 1.96 -6.14
C ARG A 471 20.10 3.17 -5.39
N ARG A 472 19.43 3.63 -4.32
CA ARG A 472 19.92 4.72 -3.46
C ARG A 472 21.30 4.42 -2.86
N TYR A 473 21.57 3.16 -2.51
CA TYR A 473 22.81 2.76 -1.86
C TYR A 473 23.83 2.10 -2.79
N GLY A 474 23.53 2.00 -4.09
CA GLY A 474 24.39 1.29 -5.06
C GLY A 474 24.45 -0.23 -4.82
N ILE A 475 23.41 -0.81 -4.23
CA ILE A 475 23.30 -2.24 -3.91
C ILE A 475 22.38 -2.92 -4.92
N ARG A 476 22.88 -3.99 -5.53
CA ARG A 476 22.12 -4.78 -6.49
C ARG A 476 20.96 -5.51 -5.82
N THR A 477 19.82 -5.53 -6.52
CA THR A 477 18.57 -6.15 -6.06
C THR A 477 17.94 -6.97 -7.17
N ASP A 478 18.76 -7.61 -8.00
CA ASP A 478 18.39 -8.25 -9.26
C ASP A 478 17.25 -9.27 -9.09
N THR A 479 17.30 -10.10 -8.04
CA THR A 479 16.26 -11.10 -7.75
C THR A 479 14.95 -10.44 -7.32
N VAL A 480 15.04 -9.48 -6.39
CA VAL A 480 13.87 -8.74 -5.89
C VAL A 480 13.19 -7.95 -7.00
N GLU A 481 13.98 -7.29 -7.84
CA GLU A 481 13.51 -6.53 -9.00
C GLU A 481 12.81 -7.44 -10.01
N THR A 482 13.47 -8.52 -10.44
CA THR A 482 12.91 -9.49 -11.40
C THR A 482 11.58 -10.07 -10.90
N LEU A 483 11.50 -10.45 -9.63
CA LEU A 483 10.25 -10.96 -9.06
C LEU A 483 9.13 -9.91 -9.06
N GLY A 484 9.45 -8.65 -8.77
CA GLY A 484 8.49 -7.55 -8.85
C GLY A 484 7.99 -7.32 -10.27
N GLU A 485 8.89 -7.29 -11.24
CA GLU A 485 8.55 -7.14 -12.66
C GLU A 485 7.69 -8.29 -13.18
N LEU A 486 7.99 -9.53 -12.80
CA LEU A 486 7.18 -10.68 -13.21
C LEU A 486 5.75 -10.64 -12.64
N VAL A 487 5.57 -10.11 -11.43
CA VAL A 487 4.23 -9.89 -10.87
C VAL A 487 3.47 -8.82 -11.66
N LEU A 488 4.13 -7.70 -11.98
CA LEU A 488 3.54 -6.63 -12.79
C LEU A 488 3.20 -7.11 -14.20
N LEU A 489 4.10 -7.86 -14.84
CA LEU A 489 3.85 -8.50 -16.13
C LEU A 489 2.65 -9.45 -16.05
N LYS A 490 2.56 -10.27 -15.01
CA LYS A 490 1.42 -11.17 -14.82
C LYS A 490 0.10 -10.41 -14.65
N GLU A 491 0.12 -9.30 -13.91
CA GLU A 491 -1.02 -8.41 -13.77
C GLU A 491 -1.46 -7.84 -15.13
N GLU A 492 -0.51 -7.33 -15.92
CA GLU A 492 -0.76 -6.80 -17.25
C GLU A 492 -1.35 -7.86 -18.18
N MET A 493 -0.73 -9.04 -18.24
CA MET A 493 -1.19 -10.16 -19.08
C MET A 493 -2.59 -10.63 -18.71
N ALA A 494 -2.95 -10.60 -17.42
CA ALA A 494 -4.29 -10.89 -16.95
C ALA A 494 -5.29 -9.78 -17.35
N ARG A 495 -4.93 -8.50 -17.24
CA ARG A 495 -5.78 -7.37 -17.65
C ARG A 495 -6.13 -7.41 -19.14
N VAL A 496 -5.16 -7.76 -19.99
CA VAL A 496 -5.38 -7.84 -21.44
C VAL A 496 -5.99 -9.18 -21.87
N GLY A 497 -6.31 -10.09 -20.94
CA GLY A 497 -6.89 -11.41 -21.23
C GLY A 497 -5.98 -12.32 -22.06
N ALA A 498 -4.67 -12.10 -22.06
CA ALA A 498 -3.72 -12.89 -22.86
C ALA A 498 -3.69 -14.35 -22.41
N VAL A 499 -3.75 -14.57 -21.09
CA VAL A 499 -3.77 -15.90 -20.49
C VAL A 499 -5.04 -16.65 -20.90
N ASP A 500 -6.20 -15.98 -20.85
CA ASP A 500 -7.50 -16.59 -21.19
C ASP A 500 -7.55 -17.02 -22.66
N ARG A 501 -6.97 -16.23 -23.58
CA ARG A 501 -6.90 -16.58 -25.00
C ARG A 501 -6.15 -17.90 -25.25
N VAL A 502 -5.08 -18.17 -24.49
CA VAL A 502 -4.32 -19.42 -24.58
C VAL A 502 -5.13 -20.62 -24.06
N TRP A 503 -5.89 -20.43 -22.97
CA TRP A 503 -6.75 -21.50 -22.45
C TRP A 503 -7.93 -21.77 -23.37
N GLN A 504 -8.52 -20.73 -23.96
CA GLN A 504 -9.59 -20.85 -24.96
C GLN A 504 -9.10 -21.55 -26.24
N SER A 505 -7.89 -21.25 -26.71
CA SER A 505 -7.33 -21.92 -27.90
C SER A 505 -7.07 -23.42 -27.66
N ARG A 506 -6.74 -23.81 -26.42
CA ARG A 506 -6.60 -25.22 -26.02
C ARG A 506 -7.95 -25.91 -25.81
N GLY A 507 -8.94 -25.22 -25.22
CA GLY A 507 -10.30 -25.72 -25.02
C GLY A 507 -11.08 -25.90 -26.34
N GLY A 508 -10.89 -25.00 -27.30
CA GLY A 508 -11.51 -25.08 -28.63
C GLY A 508 -11.01 -26.28 -29.47
N ALA A 509 -9.76 -26.68 -29.29
CA ALA A 509 -9.21 -27.88 -29.96
C ALA A 509 -9.84 -29.18 -29.45
N ALA A 510 -10.21 -29.25 -28.16
CA ALA A 510 -10.88 -30.42 -27.58
C ALA A 510 -12.35 -30.57 -28.04
N VAL A 511 -13.03 -29.45 -28.31
CA VAL A 511 -14.41 -29.44 -28.83
C VAL A 511 -14.44 -29.75 -30.34
N ALA A 512 -13.44 -29.32 -31.10
CA ALA A 512 -13.31 -29.68 -32.52
C ALA A 512 -13.03 -31.20 -32.71
N ALA A 513 -12.22 -31.80 -31.84
CA ALA A 513 -11.91 -33.24 -31.91
C ALA A 513 -13.09 -34.15 -31.54
N THR A 514 -14.03 -33.67 -30.73
CA THR A 514 -15.26 -34.42 -30.38
C THR A 514 -16.35 -34.31 -31.44
N SER A 515 -16.42 -33.19 -32.18
CA SER A 515 -17.38 -33.05 -33.28
C SER A 515 -17.01 -33.85 -34.54
N ALA A 516 -15.72 -34.12 -34.77
CA ALA A 516 -15.27 -34.93 -35.91
C ALA A 516 -15.48 -36.45 -35.72
N ARG A 517 -15.81 -36.89 -34.49
CA ARG A 517 -16.00 -38.31 -34.15
C ARG A 517 -17.47 -38.74 -34.06
N ALA A 518 -18.41 -37.81 -34.22
CA ALA A 518 -19.86 -38.03 -34.14
C ALA A 518 -20.53 -38.28 -35.50
N SER A 519 -19.78 -38.27 -36.61
CA SER A 519 -20.28 -38.60 -37.95
C SER A 519 -19.86 -40.02 -38.36
N SER A 520 -20.40 -41.03 -37.68
CA SER A 520 -20.46 -42.40 -38.20
C SER A 520 -21.79 -43.04 -37.75
N PRO A 521 -22.61 -43.58 -38.66
CA PRO A 521 -23.95 -44.05 -38.31
C PRO A 521 -23.88 -45.40 -37.58
N SER A 522 -24.56 -45.46 -36.43
CA SER A 522 -24.71 -46.64 -35.59
C SER A 522 -25.64 -47.69 -36.22
N PRO A 523 -25.37 -49.00 -36.06
CA PRO A 523 -26.42 -50.03 -36.15
C PRO A 523 -27.11 -50.23 -34.79
N SER A 524 -28.37 -50.61 -34.87
CA SER A 524 -29.38 -50.70 -33.82
C SER A 524 -29.16 -51.79 -32.77
N LEU A 525 -29.60 -51.46 -31.54
CA LEU A 525 -29.67 -52.29 -30.33
C LEU A 525 -30.59 -53.51 -30.43
N SER A 526 -30.23 -54.59 -29.72
CA SER A 526 -31.21 -55.38 -28.95
C SER A 526 -30.55 -55.99 -27.72
N ALA A 527 -31.17 -55.73 -26.56
CA ALA A 527 -30.77 -56.18 -25.24
C ALA A 527 -31.17 -57.64 -24.96
N ALA A 528 -30.41 -58.34 -24.12
CA ALA A 528 -30.92 -59.37 -23.20
C ALA A 528 -29.88 -59.79 -22.14
N HIS A 529 -30.36 -59.75 -20.88
CA HIS A 529 -30.16 -60.71 -19.79
C HIS A 529 -28.79 -60.99 -19.14
N SER A 530 -28.71 -60.58 -17.85
CA SER A 530 -28.36 -61.35 -16.64
C SER A 530 -27.25 -62.42 -16.70
N THR A 531 -26.25 -62.34 -15.82
CA THR A 531 -26.16 -63.06 -14.52
C THR A 531 -24.77 -62.91 -13.87
N SER A 532 -24.77 -62.90 -12.53
CA SER A 532 -23.75 -63.28 -11.53
C SER A 532 -22.33 -63.74 -11.95
N GLY A 533 -21.34 -63.41 -11.09
CA GLY A 533 -20.22 -64.33 -10.84
C GLY A 533 -18.86 -63.67 -10.58
N ASP A 534 -18.51 -63.59 -9.30
CA ASP A 534 -17.23 -63.92 -8.66
C ASP A 534 -15.82 -63.44 -9.11
N GLU A 535 -15.05 -63.20 -8.05
CA GLU A 535 -13.62 -63.49 -7.83
C GLU A 535 -12.49 -62.76 -8.60
N SER A 536 -11.81 -61.90 -7.82
CA SER A 536 -10.44 -62.09 -7.32
C SER A 536 -9.21 -62.16 -8.27
N THR A 537 -8.23 -61.34 -7.88
CA THR A 537 -6.76 -61.58 -7.92
C THR A 537 -5.94 -61.43 -9.22
N SER A 538 -5.14 -60.36 -9.20
CA SER A 538 -3.67 -60.36 -9.33
C SER A 538 -2.98 -60.61 -10.67
N SER A 539 -1.77 -60.02 -10.75
CA SER A 539 -0.62 -60.34 -11.60
C SER A 539 -0.39 -59.49 -12.87
N THR A 540 0.53 -58.52 -12.73
CA THR A 540 1.64 -58.24 -13.66
C THR A 540 2.35 -59.55 -14.09
N PRO A 541 3.06 -59.66 -15.25
CA PRO A 541 4.20 -58.78 -15.56
C PRO A 541 4.62 -58.60 -17.05
N THR A 542 5.51 -57.62 -17.27
CA THR A 542 6.65 -57.52 -18.24
C THR A 542 6.62 -58.23 -19.60
N ARG A 543 7.03 -57.53 -20.67
CA ARG A 543 8.42 -57.52 -21.25
C ARG A 543 8.45 -57.24 -22.78
N ARG A 544 9.57 -56.62 -23.22
CA ARG A 544 10.21 -56.56 -24.57
C ARG A 544 9.76 -55.42 -25.49
N ARG A 545 10.59 -54.45 -25.93
CA ARG A 545 11.99 -54.37 -26.46
C ARG A 545 12.10 -54.60 -27.98
N ARG A 546 12.38 -53.52 -28.73
CA ARG A 546 13.13 -53.36 -30.02
C ARG A 546 13.26 -51.83 -30.21
N VAL A 547 14.40 -51.13 -30.23
CA VAL A 547 15.73 -51.21 -30.87
C VAL A 547 15.73 -50.89 -32.37
N ALA A 548 16.63 -49.93 -32.70
CA ALA A 548 17.14 -49.43 -34.00
C ALA A 548 16.29 -48.35 -34.70
N SER A 549 16.83 -47.26 -35.23
CA SER A 549 18.20 -46.74 -35.37
C SER A 549 18.13 -45.32 -35.99
N GLU A 550 18.95 -44.40 -35.49
CA GLU A 550 19.40 -43.14 -36.13
C GLU A 550 20.17 -43.41 -37.45
N PRO A 551 20.51 -42.43 -38.35
CA PRO A 551 21.21 -41.19 -37.97
C PRO A 551 21.13 -39.93 -38.89
N LEU A 552 21.78 -38.85 -38.43
CA LEU A 552 22.50 -37.76 -39.14
C LEU A 552 21.76 -36.48 -39.65
N ASN A 553 21.98 -35.40 -38.90
CA ASN A 553 22.19 -33.99 -39.32
C ASN A 553 23.63 -33.83 -39.92
N PRO A 554 24.11 -32.70 -40.55
CA PRO A 554 23.83 -31.28 -40.19
C PRO A 554 23.92 -30.20 -41.33
N ALA A 555 23.71 -28.93 -40.94
CA ALA A 555 24.47 -27.71 -41.32
C ALA A 555 23.74 -26.51 -42.02
N PRO A 556 24.21 -25.25 -41.81
CA PRO A 556 23.50 -23.96 -42.05
C PRO A 556 24.22 -23.07 -43.13
N PRO A 557 24.24 -21.71 -43.03
CA PRO A 557 23.29 -20.64 -43.42
C PRO A 557 23.71 -19.91 -44.74
N PRO A 558 23.22 -18.69 -45.07
CA PRO A 558 24.10 -17.51 -44.88
C PRO A 558 23.41 -16.16 -44.60
N SER A 559 24.25 -15.19 -44.20
CA SER A 559 24.03 -13.75 -44.02
C SER A 559 24.56 -12.91 -45.19
N SER A 560 23.93 -11.77 -45.51
CA SER A 560 24.48 -10.50 -46.07
C SER A 560 23.26 -9.57 -46.37
N THR A 561 23.25 -8.24 -46.41
CA THR A 561 24.21 -7.14 -46.59
C THR A 561 23.60 -5.85 -46.00
N ALA A 562 24.48 -4.88 -45.71
CA ALA A 562 24.13 -3.47 -45.49
C ALA A 562 23.85 -2.75 -46.83
N GLU A 563 23.02 -1.70 -46.83
CA GLU A 563 23.30 -0.44 -47.55
C GLU A 563 22.24 0.67 -47.39
N SER A 564 22.78 1.87 -47.14
CA SER A 564 22.41 3.18 -47.72
C SER A 564 21.29 4.04 -47.13
N ALA A 565 21.72 5.27 -46.87
CA ALA A 565 20.97 6.45 -46.50
C ALA A 565 20.19 7.03 -47.68
N SER A 566 19.09 7.74 -47.39
CA SER A 566 18.64 8.84 -48.22
C SER A 566 18.07 9.97 -47.37
N SER A 567 18.75 11.10 -47.50
CA SER A 567 18.36 12.44 -47.07
C SER A 567 17.33 13.02 -48.03
N PHE A 568 16.21 13.56 -47.53
CA PHE A 568 15.45 14.60 -48.22
C PHE A 568 15.02 15.68 -47.25
N SER A 569 15.29 16.92 -47.65
CA SER A 569 15.11 18.13 -46.84
C SER A 569 13.71 18.73 -46.98
N SER A 570 13.32 19.39 -45.88
CA SER A 570 12.62 20.68 -45.82
C SER A 570 11.28 20.86 -46.55
N THR A 571 10.20 20.85 -45.77
CA THR A 571 9.23 21.96 -45.84
C THR A 571 8.49 22.09 -44.49
N THR A 572 8.76 23.17 -43.76
CA THR A 572 7.98 23.62 -42.59
C THR A 572 6.67 24.26 -43.06
N PRO A 573 5.58 24.12 -42.29
CA PRO A 573 5.07 25.33 -41.64
C PRO A 573 4.51 25.13 -40.20
N ALA A 574 4.78 26.17 -39.41
CA ALA A 574 3.99 26.75 -38.31
C ALA A 574 3.42 25.86 -37.19
N SER A 575 3.99 26.05 -35.99
CA SER A 575 3.52 25.63 -34.67
C SER A 575 2.10 26.07 -34.33
N PRO A 576 1.38 25.25 -33.54
CA PRO A 576 0.80 25.78 -32.30
C PRO A 576 1.33 25.03 -31.07
N SER A 577 1.44 25.81 -30.00
CA SER A 577 2.15 25.60 -28.75
C SER A 577 1.60 24.50 -27.83
N SER A 578 2.56 23.92 -27.09
CA SER A 578 2.49 23.21 -25.80
C SER A 578 1.76 21.87 -25.76
N SER A 579 2.42 20.85 -26.31
CA SER A 579 2.29 19.46 -25.84
C SER A 579 2.72 19.39 -24.37
N PRO A 580 2.03 18.62 -23.50
CA PRO A 580 2.53 18.32 -22.16
C PRO A 580 3.92 17.66 -22.27
N PRO A 581 4.84 17.89 -21.33
CA PRO A 581 6.14 17.24 -21.38
C PRO A 581 5.94 15.71 -21.43
N PRO A 582 6.77 14.98 -22.19
CA PRO A 582 6.71 13.53 -22.18
C PRO A 582 6.84 13.03 -20.73
N PRO A 583 6.13 11.98 -20.33
CA PRO A 583 6.29 11.40 -19.00
C PRO A 583 7.78 11.10 -18.79
N SER A 584 8.35 11.62 -17.71
CA SER A 584 9.76 11.40 -17.34
C SER A 584 10.13 9.94 -17.55
N SER A 585 11.18 9.66 -18.33
CA SER A 585 11.73 8.31 -18.58
C SER A 585 12.36 7.65 -17.34
N GLU A 586 12.03 8.18 -16.17
CA GLU A 586 12.57 7.77 -14.90
C GLU A 586 11.75 6.62 -14.34
N HIS A 587 12.45 5.55 -13.96
CA HIS A 587 11.83 4.38 -13.37
C HIS A 587 11.08 4.76 -12.07
N PRO A 588 9.92 4.16 -11.77
CA PRO A 588 9.18 4.44 -10.54
C PRO A 588 10.01 4.32 -9.25
N TYR A 589 11.03 3.46 -9.27
CA TYR A 589 11.95 3.24 -8.15
C TYR A 589 13.02 4.32 -8.00
N ASP A 590 13.45 4.96 -9.09
CA ASP A 590 14.38 6.10 -9.04
C ASP A 590 13.67 7.34 -8.49
N ARG A 591 12.39 7.51 -8.86
CA ARG A 591 11.51 8.52 -8.28
C ARG A 591 11.31 8.29 -6.78
N ALA A 592 11.06 7.06 -6.36
CA ALA A 592 10.93 6.70 -4.94
C ALA A 592 12.24 6.88 -4.16
N ALA A 593 13.40 6.60 -4.76
CA ALA A 593 14.70 6.80 -4.14
C ALA A 593 15.01 8.29 -3.91
N ARG A 594 14.78 9.14 -4.92
CA ARG A 594 14.90 10.61 -4.80
C ARG A 594 13.93 11.19 -3.79
N HIS A 595 12.72 10.65 -3.73
CA HIS A 595 11.66 11.08 -2.82
C HIS A 595 12.04 10.87 -1.34
N ILE A 596 12.64 9.72 -1.01
CA ILE A 596 13.14 9.45 0.35
C ILE A 596 14.28 10.42 0.73
N GLN A 597 15.11 10.80 -0.24
CA GLN A 597 16.19 11.76 -0.06
C GLN A 597 15.67 13.17 0.22
N LEU A 598 14.75 13.68 -0.61
CA LEU A 598 14.19 15.04 -0.48
C LEU A 598 13.44 15.24 0.84
N THR A 599 12.64 14.26 1.26
CA THR A 599 11.89 14.33 2.53
C THR A 599 12.85 14.44 3.72
N ARG A 600 13.88 13.60 3.80
CA ARG A 600 14.84 13.61 4.92
C ARG A 600 15.77 14.82 4.91
N GLU A 601 16.16 15.31 3.73
CA GLU A 601 16.92 16.56 3.60
C GLU A 601 16.07 17.78 3.99
N SER A 602 14.77 17.77 3.68
CA SER A 602 13.85 18.83 4.12
C SER A 602 13.69 18.83 5.65
N GLU A 603 13.55 17.64 6.27
CA GLU A 603 13.47 17.48 7.73
C GLU A 603 14.78 17.86 8.43
N ALA A 604 15.94 17.52 7.85
CA ALA A 604 17.24 17.92 8.35
C ALA A 604 17.47 19.43 8.24
N ARG A 605 17.05 20.05 7.12
CA ARG A 605 17.08 21.50 6.92
C ARG A 605 16.14 22.23 7.89
N ALA A 606 14.92 21.71 8.09
CA ALA A 606 13.97 22.24 9.06
C ALA A 606 14.51 22.15 10.49
N ARG A 607 15.09 21.00 10.88
CA ARG A 607 15.75 20.84 12.19
C ARG A 607 16.93 21.79 12.37
N ARG A 608 17.78 21.96 11.35
CA ARG A 608 18.92 22.89 11.42
C ARG A 608 18.44 24.33 11.61
N ARG A 609 17.45 24.77 10.84
CA ARG A 609 16.82 26.10 10.98
C ARG A 609 16.21 26.30 12.36
N GLU A 610 15.66 25.25 12.95
CA GLU A 610 15.12 25.32 14.31
C GLU A 610 16.20 25.42 15.38
N TYR A 611 17.26 24.63 15.27
CA TYR A 611 18.42 24.77 16.16
C TYR A 611 19.01 26.18 16.09
N GLU A 612 19.11 26.75 14.88
CA GLU A 612 19.58 28.12 14.67
C GLU A 612 18.61 29.16 15.24
N ARG A 613 17.29 28.89 15.24
CA ARG A 613 16.28 29.77 15.83
C ARG A 613 16.34 29.72 17.36
N ILE A 614 16.38 28.53 17.94
CA ILE A 614 16.50 28.33 19.40
C ILE A 614 17.81 28.94 19.92
N ALA A 615 18.90 28.80 19.18
CA ALA A 615 20.17 29.43 19.52
C ALA A 615 20.05 30.96 19.54
N ARG A 616 19.43 31.56 18.51
CA ARG A 616 19.18 33.01 18.46
C ARG A 616 18.28 33.49 19.60
N ASP A 617 17.17 32.80 19.87
CA ASP A 617 16.26 33.17 20.95
C ASP A 617 16.94 33.07 22.34
N ARG A 618 17.89 32.14 22.50
CA ARG A 618 18.72 32.00 23.70
C ARG A 618 19.70 33.16 23.83
N ASP A 619 20.39 33.52 22.75
CA ASP A 619 21.34 34.62 22.72
C ASP A 619 20.64 35.97 22.98
N ASP A 620 19.46 36.19 22.39
CA ASP A 620 18.65 37.40 22.61
C ASP A 620 18.17 37.51 24.07
N ARG A 621 17.76 36.38 24.69
CA ARG A 621 17.40 36.36 26.12
C ARG A 621 18.60 36.61 27.03
N ALA A 622 19.78 36.10 26.68
CA ALA A 622 21.01 36.35 27.43
C ALA A 622 21.46 37.81 27.30
N ALA A 623 21.27 38.43 26.14
CA ALA A 623 21.54 39.85 25.92
C ALA A 623 20.58 40.75 26.73
N LEU A 624 19.30 40.39 26.80
CA LEU A 624 18.28 41.11 27.60
C LEU A 624 18.44 40.95 29.12
N ALA A 625 19.11 39.89 29.58
CA ALA A 625 19.38 39.67 31.00
C ALA A 625 20.66 40.36 31.50
N ASN A 626 21.54 40.78 30.57
CA ASN A 626 22.84 41.41 30.86
C ASN A 626 22.87 42.91 30.56
N GLY A 627 21.78 43.49 30.06
CA GLY A 627 21.59 44.94 29.87
C GLY A 627 20.49 45.46 30.77
#